data_AF-A0A5N9EE29-F1
#
_entry.id   AF-A0A5N9EE29-F1
#
_cell.length_a   1.000
_cell.length_b   1.000
_cell.length_c   1.000
_cell.angle_alpha   90.00
_cell.angle_beta   90.00
_cell.angle_gamma   90.00
#
_symmetry.space_group_name_H-M   'P 1'
#
loop_
_entity.id
_entity.type
_entity.pdbx_description
1 polymer ?
#
loop_
_entity_poly.entity_id
_entity_poly.type
_entity_poly.pdbx_seq_one_letter_code
_entity_poly.pdbx_strand_id
1 'polypeptide(L)'
;MVGADYGHWSWYHKRNSPRHLEKLYTQKQEDVVVPNSEISTRLATMEDSRIIWSWRNESLTRLMSINSEPISWNDHQNWMRLSIKDKNIILLIAQKDLVDIAVVKFETKEKSTKLTVHINLNPTARSKGLSRNILLSALKHAKGIRDYNDYTLSAQIKKINIPSIRLFKSLGFKQTKNSSGLTTYESKLSSIMGCN
;
A
#
# COMPACT_ATOMS: atom_id res chain seq x y z
N MET A 1 -11.79 37.46 56.79
CA MET A 1 -10.88 38.14 57.75
C MET A 1 -10.48 37.07 58.74
N VAL A 2 -9.24 36.62 58.94
CA VAL A 2 -7.88 37.15 58.77
C VAL A 2 -7.03 35.86 58.64
N GLY A 3 -6.14 35.68 57.65
CA GLY A 3 -4.74 36.09 57.74
C GLY A 3 -3.84 34.86 57.56
N ALA A 4 -2.95 34.93 56.58
CA ALA A 4 -1.80 34.04 56.44
C ALA A 4 -0.68 34.48 57.40
N ASP A 5 0.15 33.55 57.90
CA ASP A 5 1.61 33.69 57.93
C ASP A 5 2.27 32.32 58.26
N TYR A 6 3.00 31.69 57.34
CA TYR A 6 4.42 31.82 56.96
C TYR A 6 5.41 31.13 57.92
N GLY A 7 6.32 30.34 57.31
CA GLY A 7 7.41 29.60 57.95
C GLY A 7 7.95 28.49 57.03
N HIS A 8 8.44 28.83 55.83
CA HIS A 8 9.88 28.94 55.51
C HIS A 8 10.64 27.60 55.50
N TRP A 9 10.75 26.99 54.31
CA TRP A 9 11.99 26.32 53.89
C TRP A 9 12.38 26.86 52.51
N SER A 10 13.21 27.90 52.59
CA SER A 10 14.09 28.35 51.51
C SER A 10 15.14 27.27 51.23
N TRP A 11 15.67 27.30 50.00
CA TRP A 11 16.74 26.48 49.43
C TRP A 11 16.30 25.15 48.81
N TYR A 12 15.84 25.20 47.56
CA TYR A 12 16.44 24.46 46.43
C TYR A 12 15.71 24.86 45.12
N HIS A 13 16.48 25.28 44.11
CA HIS A 13 16.09 25.55 42.71
C HIS A 13 15.42 26.88 42.32
N LYS A 14 16.01 27.99 42.76
CA LYS A 14 16.14 29.17 41.89
C LYS A 14 17.33 28.95 40.95
N ARG A 15 17.06 28.47 39.72
CA ARG A 15 17.86 28.61 38.48
C ARG A 15 17.36 27.58 37.48
N ASN A 16 16.31 27.93 36.75
CA ASN A 16 16.11 27.55 35.35
C ASN A 16 15.08 28.53 34.78
N SER A 17 15.56 29.54 34.05
CA SER A 17 14.70 30.39 33.23
C SER A 17 13.94 29.52 32.21
N PRO A 18 12.72 29.89 31.76
CA PRO A 18 12.00 29.17 30.71
C PRO A 18 12.85 28.88 29.46
N ARG A 19 13.81 29.77 29.15
CA ARG A 19 14.78 29.63 28.05
C ARG A 19 15.77 28.46 28.19
N HIS A 20 15.96 27.92 29.40
CA HIS A 20 16.87 26.78 29.64
C HIS A 20 16.15 25.44 29.40
N LEU A 21 14.84 25.39 29.68
CA LEU A 21 13.98 24.25 29.32
C LEU A 21 13.68 24.21 27.81
N GLU A 22 13.55 25.37 27.16
CA GLU A 22 13.50 25.47 25.69
C GLU A 22 14.76 24.92 25.04
N LYS A 23 15.96 25.27 25.54
CA LYS A 23 17.23 24.73 25.03
C LYS A 23 17.35 23.21 25.23
N LEU A 24 16.80 22.65 26.31
CA LEU A 24 16.75 21.20 26.53
C LEU A 24 15.73 20.49 25.63
N TYR A 25 14.67 21.18 25.20
CA TYR A 25 13.73 20.68 24.18
C TYR A 25 14.28 20.82 22.74
N THR A 26 15.19 21.78 22.50
CA THR A 26 15.82 21.99 21.18
C THR A 26 17.13 21.22 20.98
N GLN A 27 17.72 20.65 22.03
CA GLN A 27 18.94 19.82 21.96
C GLN A 27 18.64 18.33 22.19
N LYS A 28 17.84 17.73 21.31
CA LYS A 28 17.81 16.27 20.99
C LYS A 28 16.82 15.99 19.85
N GLN A 29 16.92 16.75 18.77
CA GLN A 29 16.58 16.23 17.44
C GLN A 29 17.91 15.87 16.80
N GLU A 30 18.45 14.73 17.19
CA GLU A 30 19.30 14.01 16.26
C GLU A 30 18.41 13.72 15.06
N ASP A 31 18.82 14.18 13.89
CA ASP A 31 18.24 13.75 12.63
C ASP A 31 18.33 12.22 12.60
N VAL A 32 17.24 11.56 12.99
CA VAL A 32 17.04 10.16 12.67
C VAL A 32 16.99 10.14 11.15
N VAL A 33 18.14 9.89 10.54
CA VAL A 33 18.24 9.44 9.16
C VAL A 33 17.49 8.12 9.15
N VAL A 34 16.17 8.20 8.98
CA VAL A 34 15.35 7.03 8.73
C VAL A 34 15.91 6.47 7.43
N PRO A 35 16.52 5.28 7.43
CA PRO A 35 16.99 4.68 6.20
C PRO A 35 15.82 4.72 5.22
N ASN A 36 16.08 5.01 3.94
CA ASN A 36 15.06 5.07 2.92
C ASN A 36 14.26 3.75 2.96
N SER A 37 13.12 3.74 3.64
CA SER A 37 12.63 2.50 4.22
C SER A 37 12.14 1.57 3.12
N GLU A 38 12.61 0.33 3.15
CA GLU A 38 12.21 -0.66 2.15
C GLU A 38 10.70 -0.92 2.21
N ILE A 39 10.11 -1.19 1.03
CA ILE A 39 8.71 -1.60 0.94
C ILE A 39 8.63 -3.11 1.18
N SER A 40 7.98 -3.49 2.27
CA SER A 40 7.66 -4.89 2.59
C SER A 40 6.21 -5.21 2.23
N THR A 41 5.87 -6.50 2.18
CA THR A 41 4.51 -6.97 1.93
C THR A 41 4.14 -8.10 2.89
N ARG A 42 2.88 -8.14 3.30
CA ARG A 42 2.29 -9.21 4.13
C ARG A 42 0.97 -9.69 3.53
N LEU A 43 0.55 -10.90 3.87
CA LEU A 43 -0.79 -11.39 3.56
C LEU A 43 -1.84 -10.49 4.21
N ALA A 44 -2.90 -10.20 3.46
CA ALA A 44 -4.06 -9.50 3.99
C ALA A 44 -4.89 -10.43 4.87
N THR A 45 -5.46 -9.84 5.92
CA THR A 45 -6.25 -10.50 6.96
C THR A 45 -7.62 -9.83 7.10
N MET A 46 -8.53 -10.38 7.89
CA MET A 46 -9.86 -9.77 8.04
C MET A 46 -9.80 -8.37 8.69
N GLU A 47 -8.76 -8.12 9.48
CA GLU A 47 -8.46 -6.84 10.13
C GLU A 47 -8.20 -5.74 9.09
N ASP A 48 -7.68 -6.09 7.91
CA ASP A 48 -7.43 -5.16 6.81
C ASP A 48 -8.71 -4.79 6.03
N SER A 49 -9.83 -5.46 6.30
CA SER A 49 -11.05 -5.31 5.50
C SER A 49 -11.53 -3.86 5.45
N ARG A 50 -11.51 -3.15 6.58
CA ARG A 50 -12.01 -1.77 6.66
C ARG A 50 -11.15 -0.80 5.85
N ILE A 51 -9.83 -0.95 5.89
CA ILE A 51 -8.91 -0.07 5.16
C ILE A 51 -8.91 -0.36 3.66
N ILE A 52 -9.00 -1.63 3.26
CA ILE A 52 -9.15 -1.99 1.84
C ILE A 52 -10.47 -1.44 1.28
N TRP A 53 -11.57 -1.58 2.04
CA TRP A 53 -12.87 -1.04 1.63
C TRP A 53 -12.83 0.47 1.42
N SER A 54 -12.23 1.22 2.35
CA SER A 54 -12.16 2.67 2.25
C SER A 54 -11.35 3.11 1.04
N TRP A 55 -10.21 2.46 0.76
CA TRP A 55 -9.41 2.79 -0.43
C TRP A 55 -10.12 2.44 -1.74
N ARG A 56 -10.79 1.28 -1.79
CA ARG A 56 -11.58 0.86 -2.96
C ARG A 56 -12.77 1.77 -3.22
N ASN A 57 -13.35 2.36 -2.18
CA ASN A 57 -14.43 3.33 -2.25
C ASN A 57 -13.98 4.79 -2.28
N GLU A 58 -12.70 5.08 -2.44
CA GLU A 58 -12.30 6.46 -2.69
C GLU A 58 -12.73 6.88 -4.10
N SER A 59 -13.22 8.10 -4.28
CA SER A 59 -13.88 8.55 -5.51
C SER A 59 -12.99 8.42 -6.75
N LEU A 60 -11.72 8.84 -6.65
CA LEU A 60 -10.76 8.69 -7.74
C LEU A 60 -10.40 7.20 -7.98
N THR A 61 -10.26 6.40 -6.92
CA THR A 61 -10.12 4.93 -7.06
C THR A 61 -11.24 4.35 -7.90
N ARG A 62 -12.50 4.65 -7.56
CA ARG A 62 -13.67 4.09 -8.25
C ARG A 62 -13.70 4.49 -9.71
N LEU A 63 -13.46 5.77 -10.01
CA LEU A 63 -13.39 6.28 -11.39
C LEU A 63 -12.39 5.49 -12.24
N MET A 64 -11.27 5.09 -11.64
CA MET A 64 -10.16 4.38 -12.28
C MET A 64 -10.25 2.85 -12.22
N SER A 65 -11.20 2.30 -11.46
CA SER A 65 -11.46 0.87 -11.31
C SER A 65 -12.36 0.34 -12.41
N ILE A 66 -12.30 -0.95 -12.74
CA ILE A 66 -13.15 -1.54 -13.79
C ILE A 66 -14.63 -1.37 -13.47
N ASN A 67 -15.02 -1.61 -12.22
CA ASN A 67 -16.32 -1.24 -11.68
C ASN A 67 -16.21 0.10 -10.94
N SER A 68 -16.99 1.10 -11.37
CA SER A 68 -17.02 2.44 -10.76
C SER A 68 -18.04 2.57 -9.63
N GLU A 69 -18.94 1.60 -9.47
CA GLU A 69 -20.02 1.70 -8.48
C GLU A 69 -19.48 1.66 -7.04
N PRO A 70 -20.09 2.40 -6.11
CA PRO A 70 -19.80 2.26 -4.69
C PRO A 70 -20.00 0.81 -4.24
N ILE A 71 -19.05 0.31 -3.44
CA ILE A 71 -19.10 -1.03 -2.88
C ILE A 71 -19.71 -0.94 -1.50
N SER A 72 -20.86 -1.58 -1.27
CA SER A 72 -21.45 -1.64 0.06
C SER A 72 -20.50 -2.35 1.04
N TRP A 73 -20.60 -2.01 2.33
CA TRP A 73 -19.76 -2.67 3.34
C TRP A 73 -20.02 -4.18 3.40
N ASN A 74 -21.28 -4.61 3.28
CA ASN A 74 -21.68 -6.00 3.31
C ASN A 74 -21.10 -6.79 2.12
N ASP A 75 -21.18 -6.24 0.90
CA ASP A 75 -20.63 -6.89 -0.30
C ASP A 75 -19.11 -6.99 -0.20
N HIS A 76 -18.45 -5.95 0.33
CA HIS A 76 -17.01 -5.99 0.56
C HIS A 76 -16.61 -7.02 1.61
N GLN A 77 -17.33 -7.12 2.73
CA GLN A 77 -17.03 -8.14 3.74
C GLN A 77 -17.15 -9.56 3.17
N ASN A 78 -18.19 -9.82 2.37
CA ASN A 78 -18.34 -11.09 1.67
C ASN A 78 -17.18 -11.34 0.70
N TRP A 79 -16.84 -10.35 -0.13
CA TRP A 79 -15.69 -10.43 -1.04
C TRP A 79 -14.37 -10.69 -0.32
N MET A 80 -14.13 -10.02 0.81
CA MET A 80 -12.90 -10.17 1.60
C MET A 80 -12.79 -11.58 2.17
N ARG A 81 -13.87 -12.07 2.81
CA ARG A 81 -13.93 -13.43 3.38
C ARG A 81 -13.67 -14.51 2.34
N LEU A 82 -14.19 -14.36 1.13
CA LEU A 82 -13.94 -15.29 0.03
C LEU A 82 -12.50 -15.16 -0.49
N SER A 83 -12.03 -13.92 -0.70
CA SER A 83 -10.71 -13.66 -1.28
C SER A 83 -9.56 -14.20 -0.45
N ILE A 84 -9.58 -14.03 0.88
CA ILE A 84 -8.48 -14.51 1.75
C ILE A 84 -8.46 -16.03 1.93
N LYS A 85 -9.56 -16.73 1.60
CA LYS A 85 -9.67 -18.20 1.68
C LYS A 85 -9.46 -18.88 0.34
N ASP A 86 -9.50 -18.13 -0.76
CA ASP A 86 -9.38 -18.69 -2.10
C ASP A 86 -7.92 -19.02 -2.43
N LYS A 87 -7.66 -20.31 -2.68
CA LYS A 87 -6.34 -20.80 -3.12
C LYS A 87 -5.93 -20.27 -4.50
N ASN A 88 -6.76 -19.54 -5.22
CA ASN A 88 -6.41 -18.94 -6.50
C ASN A 88 -6.11 -17.44 -6.38
N ILE A 89 -6.28 -16.88 -5.18
CA ILE A 89 -6.05 -15.47 -4.88
C ILE A 89 -4.87 -15.35 -3.92
N ILE A 90 -4.01 -14.35 -4.16
CA ILE A 90 -3.04 -13.85 -3.19
C ILE A 90 -3.36 -12.38 -3.00
N LEU A 91 -3.78 -12.00 -1.79
CA LEU A 91 -4.09 -10.63 -1.43
C LEU A 91 -3.04 -10.14 -0.45
N LEU A 92 -2.31 -9.09 -0.82
CA LEU A 92 -1.19 -8.55 -0.06
C LEU A 92 -1.44 -7.11 0.34
N ILE A 93 -1.01 -6.75 1.54
CA ILE A 93 -0.83 -5.37 1.98
C ILE A 93 0.65 -5.01 1.82
N ALA A 94 0.92 -3.92 1.12
CA ALA A 94 2.25 -3.33 1.04
C ALA A 94 2.43 -2.29 2.14
N GLN A 95 3.59 -2.31 2.80
CA GLN A 95 3.91 -1.47 3.94
C GLN A 95 5.20 -0.70 3.68
N LYS A 96 5.27 0.53 4.19
CA LYS A 96 6.48 1.34 4.27
C LYS A 96 6.48 2.05 5.62
N ASP A 97 7.59 1.99 6.37
CA ASP A 97 7.66 2.56 7.72
C ASP A 97 6.53 2.09 8.65
N LEU A 98 6.16 0.80 8.57
CA LEU A 98 5.01 0.21 9.29
C LEU A 98 3.63 0.78 8.91
N VAL A 99 3.55 1.64 7.90
CA VAL A 99 2.30 2.20 7.38
C VAL A 99 1.82 1.39 6.18
N ASP A 100 0.56 0.99 6.19
CA ASP A 100 -0.08 0.35 5.04
C ASP A 100 -0.30 1.36 3.90
N ILE A 101 0.29 1.09 2.73
CA ILE A 101 0.35 2.03 1.60
C ILE A 101 -0.34 1.54 0.32
N ALA A 102 -0.59 0.24 0.20
CA ALA A 102 -1.36 -0.31 -0.92
C ALA A 102 -1.88 -1.72 -0.63
N VAL A 103 -2.89 -2.11 -1.40
CA VAL A 103 -3.30 -3.51 -1.55
C VAL A 103 -2.96 -3.99 -2.95
N VAL A 104 -2.39 -5.18 -3.06
CA VAL A 104 -2.08 -5.86 -4.32
C VAL A 104 -2.78 -7.21 -4.34
N LYS A 105 -3.56 -7.48 -5.38
CA LYS A 105 -4.24 -8.76 -5.57
C LYS A 105 -3.67 -9.45 -6.80
N PHE A 106 -3.27 -10.71 -6.64
CA PHE A 106 -3.01 -11.63 -7.73
C PHE A 106 -4.11 -12.68 -7.78
N GLU A 107 -4.62 -12.96 -8.98
CA GLU A 107 -5.69 -13.93 -9.19
C GLU A 107 -5.38 -14.78 -10.41
N THR A 108 -5.44 -16.10 -10.28
CA THR A 108 -5.34 -17.06 -11.38
C THR A 108 -6.62 -17.86 -11.50
N LYS A 109 -6.82 -18.53 -12.64
CA LYS A 109 -7.86 -19.55 -12.79
C LYS A 109 -7.22 -20.93 -12.70
N GLU A 110 -8.02 -21.92 -12.31
CA GLU A 110 -7.57 -23.31 -12.32
C GLU A 110 -7.04 -23.71 -13.71
N LYS A 111 -5.88 -24.37 -13.76
CA LYS A 111 -5.17 -24.78 -14.98
C LYS A 111 -4.79 -23.63 -15.94
N SER A 112 -4.76 -22.38 -15.47
CA SER A 112 -4.30 -21.23 -16.25
C SER A 112 -2.88 -20.84 -15.87
N THR A 113 -2.05 -20.52 -16.87
CA THR A 113 -0.73 -19.87 -16.69
C THR A 113 -0.83 -18.35 -16.75
N LYS A 114 -1.99 -17.79 -16.43
CA LYS A 114 -2.25 -16.34 -16.45
C LYS A 114 -2.52 -15.83 -15.04
N LEU A 115 -1.72 -14.87 -14.59
CA LEU A 115 -1.86 -14.23 -13.29
C LEU A 115 -2.37 -12.79 -13.46
N THR A 116 -3.61 -12.54 -13.06
CA THR A 116 -4.22 -11.21 -13.13
C THR A 116 -3.75 -10.36 -11.96
N VAL A 117 -3.24 -9.17 -12.25
CA VAL A 117 -2.67 -8.24 -11.28
C VAL A 117 -3.60 -7.05 -11.06
N HIS A 118 -3.93 -6.78 -9.80
CA HIS A 118 -4.62 -5.58 -9.38
C HIS A 118 -3.80 -4.86 -8.32
N ILE A 119 -3.73 -3.53 -8.41
CA ILE A 119 -3.04 -2.69 -7.44
C ILE A 119 -3.92 -1.49 -7.11
N ASN A 120 -4.08 -1.23 -5.81
CA ASN A 120 -4.78 -0.05 -5.32
C ASN A 120 -3.95 0.59 -4.21
N LEU A 121 -3.43 1.79 -4.49
CA LEU A 121 -2.65 2.56 -3.52
C LEU A 121 -3.60 3.31 -2.58
N ASN A 122 -3.20 3.35 -1.31
CA ASN A 122 -3.71 4.30 -0.33
C ASN A 122 -3.70 5.70 -0.95
N PRO A 123 -4.82 6.44 -0.95
CA PRO A 123 -4.89 7.79 -1.51
C PRO A 123 -3.76 8.72 -1.04
N THR A 124 -3.34 8.63 0.23
CA THR A 124 -2.28 9.47 0.80
C THR A 124 -0.86 9.03 0.41
N ALA A 125 -0.71 7.85 -0.19
CA ALA A 125 0.55 7.30 -0.69
C ALA A 125 0.75 7.51 -2.21
N ARG A 126 -0.23 8.10 -2.92
CA ARG A 126 -0.16 8.34 -4.37
C ARG A 126 0.83 9.44 -4.71
N SER A 127 1.24 9.47 -5.99
CA SER A 127 2.13 10.49 -6.56
C SER A 127 3.53 10.60 -5.93
N LYS A 128 3.94 9.58 -5.16
CA LYS A 128 5.25 9.50 -4.50
C LYS A 128 6.23 8.53 -5.17
N GLY A 129 5.94 8.10 -6.40
CA GLY A 129 6.80 7.14 -7.13
C GLY A 129 6.84 5.70 -6.56
N LEU A 130 6.00 5.39 -5.57
CA LEU A 130 6.07 4.12 -4.83
C LEU A 130 5.52 2.90 -5.57
N SER A 131 4.64 3.11 -6.57
CA SER A 131 3.86 2.04 -7.20
C SER A 131 4.71 0.94 -7.85
N ARG A 132 5.87 1.30 -8.43
CA ARG A 132 6.80 0.33 -9.01
C ARG A 132 7.37 -0.60 -7.95
N ASN A 133 7.93 -0.04 -6.87
CA ASN A 133 8.56 -0.81 -5.81
C ASN A 133 7.54 -1.64 -5.03
N ILE A 134 6.31 -1.12 -4.85
CA ILE A 134 5.18 -1.87 -4.30
C ILE A 134 4.90 -3.12 -5.13
N LEU A 135 4.75 -2.97 -6.44
CA LEU A 135 4.39 -4.09 -7.31
C LEU A 135 5.53 -5.12 -7.40
N LEU A 136 6.79 -4.68 -7.45
CA LEU A 136 7.95 -5.59 -7.42
C LEU A 136 8.04 -6.38 -6.10
N SER A 137 7.86 -5.70 -4.96
CA SER A 137 7.84 -6.36 -3.64
C SER A 137 6.70 -7.39 -3.56
N ALA A 138 5.51 -7.02 -4.03
CA ALA A 138 4.35 -7.92 -4.06
C ALA A 138 4.54 -9.12 -5.00
N LEU A 139 5.17 -8.93 -6.16
CA LEU A 139 5.50 -10.02 -7.10
C LEU A 139 6.51 -10.99 -6.50
N LYS A 140 7.56 -10.48 -5.83
CA LYS A 140 8.54 -11.30 -5.10
C LYS A 140 7.87 -12.15 -4.03
N HIS A 141 6.97 -11.55 -3.24
CA HIS A 141 6.21 -12.26 -2.21
C HIS A 141 5.32 -13.34 -2.84
N ALA A 142 4.53 -13.00 -3.87
CA ALA A 142 3.65 -13.96 -4.53
C ALA A 142 4.41 -15.17 -5.10
N LYS A 143 5.59 -14.94 -5.70
CA LYS A 143 6.49 -15.99 -6.19
C LYS A 143 7.04 -16.88 -5.05
N GLY A 144 7.25 -16.31 -3.86
CA GLY A 144 7.65 -17.06 -2.67
C GLY A 144 6.55 -18.00 -2.13
N ILE A 145 5.27 -17.70 -2.42
CA ILE A 145 4.13 -18.54 -2.02
C ILE A 145 3.89 -19.65 -3.05
N ARG A 146 4.03 -19.36 -4.35
CA ARG A 146 3.77 -20.31 -5.44
C ARG A 146 4.72 -20.11 -6.60
N ASP A 147 5.08 -21.21 -7.26
CA ASP A 147 5.85 -21.15 -8.48
C ASP A 147 5.01 -20.58 -9.64
N TYR A 148 5.41 -19.41 -10.09
CA TYR A 148 4.80 -18.68 -11.20
C TYR A 148 5.79 -18.43 -12.35
N ASN A 149 6.91 -19.16 -12.42
CA ASN A 149 7.98 -18.91 -13.40
C ASN A 149 7.47 -18.82 -14.86
N ASP A 150 6.55 -19.71 -15.26
CA ASP A 150 6.01 -19.74 -16.62
C ASP A 150 4.78 -18.84 -16.84
N TYR A 151 4.33 -18.15 -15.80
CA TYR A 151 3.09 -17.39 -15.85
C TYR A 151 3.25 -16.08 -16.63
N THR A 152 2.20 -15.73 -17.35
CA THR A 152 2.01 -14.41 -17.94
C THR A 152 1.21 -13.55 -16.97
N LEU A 153 1.82 -12.46 -16.51
CA LEU A 153 1.12 -11.41 -15.77
C LEU A 153 0.17 -10.65 -16.70
N SER A 154 -0.99 -10.28 -16.19
CA SER A 154 -2.00 -9.54 -16.96
C SER A 154 -2.69 -8.47 -16.13
N ALA A 155 -2.87 -7.29 -16.69
CA ALA A 155 -3.60 -6.20 -16.08
C ALA A 155 -4.60 -5.61 -17.08
N GLN A 156 -5.87 -5.51 -16.67
CA GLN A 156 -6.90 -4.81 -17.42
C GLN A 156 -7.06 -3.41 -16.83
N ILE A 157 -6.89 -2.39 -17.67
CA ILE A 157 -6.78 -1.00 -17.23
C ILE A 157 -7.71 -0.14 -18.07
N LYS A 158 -8.49 0.74 -17.43
CA LYS A 158 -9.24 1.78 -18.14
C LYS A 158 -8.29 2.69 -18.91
N LYS A 159 -8.65 3.08 -20.13
CA LYS A 159 -7.83 3.98 -20.97
C LYS A 159 -7.52 5.32 -20.29
N ILE A 160 -8.41 5.77 -19.43
CA ILE A 160 -8.27 7.01 -18.65
C ILE A 160 -7.31 6.87 -17.45
N ASN A 161 -6.97 5.65 -17.03
CA ASN A 161 -6.12 5.40 -15.87
C ASN A 161 -4.63 5.47 -16.26
N ILE A 162 -4.20 6.68 -16.63
CA ILE A 162 -2.83 7.00 -17.04
C ILE A 162 -1.79 6.58 -15.97
N PRO A 163 -2.01 6.76 -14.65
CA PRO A 163 -1.06 6.31 -13.64
C PRO A 163 -0.79 4.80 -13.69
N SER A 164 -1.83 3.97 -13.79
CA SER A 164 -1.66 2.52 -13.92
C SER A 164 -1.00 2.15 -15.25
N ILE A 165 -1.40 2.78 -16.37
CA ILE A 165 -0.78 2.52 -17.68
C ILE A 165 0.74 2.78 -17.61
N ARG A 166 1.16 3.90 -17.01
CA ARG A 166 2.58 4.23 -16.83
C ARG A 166 3.30 3.21 -15.96
N LEU A 167 2.69 2.80 -14.83
CA LEU A 167 3.24 1.76 -13.96
C LEU A 167 3.52 0.47 -14.74
N PHE A 168 2.50 -0.10 -15.38
CA PHE A 168 2.64 -1.40 -16.05
C PHE A 168 3.61 -1.31 -17.24
N LYS A 169 3.56 -0.24 -18.04
CA LYS A 169 4.55 -0.02 -19.11
C LYS A 169 5.98 0.10 -18.58
N SER A 170 6.20 0.77 -17.45
CA SER A 170 7.54 0.91 -16.85
C SER A 170 8.14 -0.45 -16.45
N LEU A 171 7.30 -1.44 -16.16
CA LEU A 171 7.68 -2.81 -15.84
C LEU A 171 7.76 -3.70 -17.09
N GLY A 172 7.74 -3.13 -18.29
CA GLY A 172 7.87 -3.89 -19.53
C GLY A 172 6.59 -4.59 -20.00
N PHE A 173 5.43 -4.31 -19.39
CA PHE A 173 4.17 -4.83 -19.91
C PHE A 173 3.86 -4.24 -21.28
N LYS A 174 3.45 -5.12 -22.20
CA LYS A 174 3.05 -4.76 -23.55
C LYS A 174 1.54 -4.81 -23.68
N GLN A 175 0.98 -3.89 -24.46
CA GLN A 175 -0.45 -3.91 -24.77
C GLN A 175 -0.76 -5.09 -25.68
N THR A 176 -1.72 -5.94 -25.32
CA THR A 176 -2.09 -7.14 -26.10
C THR A 176 -3.53 -7.14 -26.59
N LYS A 177 -4.44 -6.44 -25.90
CA LYS A 177 -5.84 -6.29 -26.33
C LYS A 177 -6.34 -4.88 -26.06
N ASN A 178 -7.19 -4.40 -26.95
CA ASN A 178 -7.84 -3.11 -26.85
C ASN A 178 -9.34 -3.29 -27.09
N SER A 179 -10.17 -2.85 -26.15
CA SER A 179 -11.63 -2.95 -26.20
C SER A 179 -12.24 -1.58 -25.90
N SER A 180 -13.57 -1.45 -25.99
CA SER A 180 -14.23 -0.21 -25.60
C SER A 180 -13.92 0.11 -24.12
N GLY A 181 -13.29 1.26 -23.87
CA GLY A 181 -12.92 1.74 -22.52
C GLY A 181 -11.74 1.06 -21.80
N LEU A 182 -11.39 -0.19 -22.16
CA LEU A 182 -10.35 -0.99 -21.47
C LEU A 182 -9.20 -1.38 -22.39
N THR A 183 -8.02 -1.55 -21.80
CA THR A 183 -6.82 -2.06 -22.47
C THR A 183 -6.15 -3.10 -21.58
N THR A 184 -5.77 -4.23 -22.18
CA THR A 184 -5.05 -5.31 -21.50
C THR A 184 -3.56 -5.15 -21.75
N TYR A 185 -2.79 -5.20 -20.67
CA TYR A 185 -1.34 -5.19 -20.65
C TYR A 185 -0.82 -6.51 -20.10
N GLU A 186 0.15 -7.14 -20.76
CA GLU A 186 0.70 -8.44 -20.38
C GLU A 186 2.22 -8.46 -20.43
N SER A 187 2.84 -9.28 -19.58
CA SER A 187 4.28 -9.54 -19.57
C SER A 187 4.55 -10.93 -18.99
N LYS A 188 5.67 -11.55 -19.37
CA LYS A 188 6.16 -12.75 -18.69
C LYS A 188 6.72 -12.38 -17.33
N LEU A 189 6.40 -13.17 -16.29
CA LEU A 189 6.93 -12.93 -14.96
C LEU A 189 8.46 -12.97 -14.94
N SER A 190 9.07 -13.93 -15.65
CA SER A 190 10.52 -14.07 -15.79
C SER A 190 11.20 -12.80 -16.31
N SER A 191 10.60 -12.14 -17.32
CA SER A 191 11.11 -10.89 -17.89
C SER A 191 11.10 -9.71 -16.92
N ILE A 192 10.20 -9.71 -15.93
CA ILE A 192 10.10 -8.64 -14.92
C ILE A 192 11.04 -8.90 -13.75
N MET A 193 11.16 -10.14 -13.33
CA MET A 193 11.92 -10.53 -12.14
C MET A 193 13.41 -10.74 -12.42
N GLY A 194 13.85 -10.59 -13.69
CA GLY A 194 15.25 -10.76 -14.08
C GLY A 194 15.74 -12.21 -13.95
N CYS A 195 14.82 -13.19 -14.00
CA CYS A 195 15.18 -14.60 -14.02
C CYS A 195 15.46 -15.00 -15.48
N ASN A 196 16.72 -14.86 -15.89
CA ASN A 196 17.29 -15.57 -17.03
C ASN A 196 18.17 -16.70 -16.50
#